data_AF-A0A1E4FSX2-F1
#
_entry.id   AF-A0A1E4FSX2-F1
#
_cell.length_a   1.000
_cell.length_b   1.000
_cell.length_c   1.000
_cell.angle_alpha   90.00
_cell.angle_beta   90.00
_cell.angle_gamma   90.00
#
_symmetry.space_group_name_H-M   'P 1'
#
loop_
_entity.id
_entity.type
_entity.pdbx_description
1 polymer ?
#
loop_
_entity_poly.entity_id
_entity_poly.type
_entity_poly.pdbx_seq_one_letter_code
_entity_poly.pdbx_strand_id
1 'polypeptide(L)'
;MLGLVVIGCGQVERSSLPGGLVATDITVTQVPTNSSPLFVKVADFNGDGQLELIASDRTNNKLQIVSNAELSEISLSNSPGQCAVGDFVGDSRPDLAVALRDGSSVLIFDHGDSTQSSSVAVGTSPQALGAVDLDGDGRTDLVVGNVSSNDVTVLWGQAGGGLGSPLTFACGASPVQVLVQDVDADGKADILVSNFDSGSVSCFRNGGSRNFTLAQTLAVGQSPFGLTAADFNGDGKLDLAVANEADGNLTRWLGGEGGLFEQAQTIPAGAKPDCLVPWDVNQDGFLDLLVTLEDEGGVAILSGDGQGNFARTQLVLTNGGPVDIQLVSLDGVNQQAVTANFFGQGLSLLTPFVKKAVSSEMTKDPNDFRAPR
;
A
#
# COMPACT_ATOMS: atom_id res chain seq x y z
N MET A 1 23.30 9.64 42.10
CA MET A 1 22.21 10.40 42.76
C MET A 1 22.02 11.67 41.95
N LEU A 2 20.77 12.05 41.67
CA LEU A 2 20.30 12.94 40.57
C LEU A 2 20.04 12.14 39.29
N GLY A 3 18.84 12.02 38.74
CA GLY A 3 17.55 12.67 39.01
C GLY A 3 16.83 12.82 37.69
N LEU A 4 16.19 11.74 37.21
CA LEU A 4 15.42 11.75 35.96
C LEU A 4 14.15 12.58 36.19
N VAL A 5 14.06 13.73 35.51
CA VAL A 5 12.86 14.57 35.53
C VAL A 5 11.87 13.99 34.53
N VAL A 6 10.82 13.36 35.06
CA VAL A 6 9.60 13.06 34.32
C VAL A 6 8.79 14.35 34.26
N ILE A 7 8.55 14.88 33.05
CA ILE A 7 7.52 15.90 32.83
C ILE A 7 6.29 15.17 32.31
N GLY A 8 5.24 15.15 33.13
CA GLY A 8 3.95 14.54 32.80
C GLY A 8 2.93 15.53 32.24
N CYS A 9 2.13 14.98 31.32
CA CYS A 9 0.68 15.16 31.16
C CYS A 9 0.13 16.49 30.62
N GLY A 10 -0.21 16.50 29.33
CA GLY A 10 -1.50 16.99 28.86
C GLY A 10 -2.42 15.78 28.66
N GLN A 11 -3.62 15.79 29.21
CA GLN A 11 -4.56 14.68 29.11
C GLN A 11 -5.02 14.50 27.67
N VAL A 12 -4.71 13.35 27.08
CA VAL A 12 -5.39 12.86 25.87
C VAL A 12 -6.58 12.02 26.37
N GLU A 13 -7.78 12.36 25.91
CA GLU A 13 -8.97 11.56 26.19
C GLU A 13 -8.74 10.12 25.74
N ARG A 14 -8.90 9.20 26.69
CA ARG A 14 -8.68 7.76 26.50
C ARG A 14 -9.97 7.15 25.99
N SER A 15 -10.12 6.94 24.69
CA SER A 15 -11.04 5.93 24.19
C SER A 15 -10.27 4.62 24.01
N SER A 16 -10.47 3.70 24.96
CA SER A 16 -10.11 2.29 24.73
C SER A 16 -11.05 1.73 23.69
N LEU A 17 -10.50 1.21 22.60
CA LEU A 17 -11.23 0.39 21.66
C LEU A 17 -11.72 -0.89 22.36
N PRO A 18 -12.87 -1.49 21.96
CA PRO A 18 -13.08 -2.92 22.17
C PRO A 18 -11.84 -3.67 21.65
N GLY A 19 -11.36 -4.72 22.30
CA GLY A 19 -10.07 -5.35 21.94
C GLY A 19 -8.81 -4.72 22.56
N GLY A 20 -8.88 -3.47 23.06
CA GLY A 20 -7.95 -2.90 24.04
C GLY A 20 -6.56 -2.49 23.54
N LEU A 21 -6.29 -2.47 22.24
CA LEU A 21 -5.01 -1.99 21.71
C LEU A 21 -4.98 -0.45 21.72
N VAL A 22 -4.11 0.14 22.52
CA VAL A 22 -3.84 1.58 22.52
C VAL A 22 -2.44 1.79 21.92
N ALA A 23 -2.17 2.93 21.28
CA ALA A 23 -0.87 3.26 20.71
C ALA A 23 0.33 3.00 21.64
N THR A 24 0.12 3.04 22.97
CA THR A 24 1.11 2.70 23.99
C THR A 24 1.52 1.23 24.02
N ASP A 25 0.71 0.35 23.46
CA ASP A 25 0.97 -1.10 23.39
C ASP A 25 1.76 -1.47 22.12
N ILE A 26 1.91 -0.53 21.19
CA ILE A 26 2.67 -0.70 19.96
C ILE A 26 4.14 -0.33 20.21
N THR A 27 5.02 -1.31 20.08
CA THR A 27 6.47 -1.10 20.08
C THR A 27 6.92 -0.73 18.67
N VAL A 28 7.68 0.36 18.55
CA VAL A 28 8.28 0.79 17.28
C VAL A 28 9.75 0.42 17.28
N THR A 29 10.13 -0.50 16.39
CA THR A 29 11.52 -0.92 16.18
C THR A 29 12.04 -0.32 14.89
N GLN A 30 13.16 0.41 14.95
CA GLN A 30 13.78 0.96 13.75
C GLN A 30 14.55 -0.12 13.00
N VAL A 31 14.37 -0.18 11.69
CA VAL A 31 15.10 -1.05 10.77
C VAL A 31 15.91 -0.14 9.86
N PRO A 32 17.20 0.10 10.20
CA PRO A 32 18.01 1.08 9.51
C PRO A 32 18.33 0.60 8.10
N THR A 33 18.07 1.46 7.11
CA THR A 33 18.53 1.28 5.74
C THR A 33 19.54 2.36 5.35
N ASN A 34 19.75 3.36 6.21
CA ASN A 34 20.64 4.52 5.95
C ASN A 34 20.25 5.30 4.68
N SER A 35 18.96 5.28 4.33
CA SER A 35 18.38 5.98 3.18
C SER A 35 17.06 6.67 3.56
N SER A 36 16.50 7.42 2.61
CA SER A 36 15.18 8.05 2.70
C SER A 36 14.20 7.32 1.78
N PRO A 37 13.69 6.15 2.20
CA PRO A 37 12.84 5.34 1.34
C PRO A 37 11.50 6.01 1.08
N LEU A 38 11.01 5.86 -0.16
CA LEU A 38 9.67 6.24 -0.58
C LEU A 38 8.64 5.11 -0.44
N PHE A 39 9.11 3.87 -0.44
CA PHE A 39 8.24 2.71 -0.37
C PHE A 39 8.89 1.62 0.47
N VAL A 40 8.05 0.72 0.96
CA VAL A 40 8.44 -0.59 1.42
C VAL A 40 7.54 -1.63 0.75
N LYS A 41 8.15 -2.73 0.30
CA LYS A 41 7.45 -3.91 -0.21
C LYS A 41 7.92 -5.12 0.57
N VAL A 42 7.01 -6.06 0.82
CA VAL A 42 7.34 -7.27 1.58
C VAL A 42 7.03 -8.49 0.74
N ALA A 43 8.04 -9.33 0.51
CA ALA A 43 7.95 -10.52 -0.32
C ALA A 43 9.05 -11.51 0.04
N ASP A 44 8.83 -12.80 -0.20
CA ASP A 44 9.87 -13.82 -0.22
C ASP A 44 10.60 -13.75 -1.57
N PHE A 45 11.50 -12.78 -1.69
CA PHE A 45 12.18 -12.48 -2.95
C PHE A 45 13.36 -13.42 -3.19
N ASN A 46 13.91 -14.06 -2.15
CA ASN A 46 15.04 -14.98 -2.28
C ASN A 46 14.62 -16.47 -2.33
N GLY A 47 13.37 -16.79 -1.98
CA GLY A 47 12.75 -18.11 -2.11
C GLY A 47 13.08 -19.06 -0.99
N ASP A 48 13.58 -18.53 0.12
CA ASP A 48 13.92 -19.31 1.30
C ASP A 48 12.71 -19.53 2.24
N GLY A 49 11.56 -18.97 1.89
CA GLY A 49 10.31 -19.06 2.66
C GLY A 49 10.17 -17.99 3.73
N GLN A 50 11.12 -17.05 3.83
CA GLN A 50 11.05 -15.89 4.73
C GLN A 50 10.77 -14.62 3.95
N LEU A 51 10.12 -13.66 4.60
CA LEU A 51 9.76 -12.39 3.97
C LEU A 51 10.90 -11.38 4.12
N GLU A 52 11.31 -10.78 3.01
CA GLU A 52 12.22 -9.65 2.96
C GLU A 52 11.48 -8.31 2.94
N LEU A 53 12.11 -7.29 3.52
CA LEU A 53 11.69 -5.90 3.34
C LEU A 53 12.50 -5.26 2.21
N ILE A 54 11.80 -4.73 1.22
CA ILE A 54 12.40 -4.14 0.02
C ILE A 54 12.08 -2.65 0.03
N ALA A 55 13.10 -1.81 0.09
CA ALA A 55 12.97 -0.37 0.21
C ALA A 55 13.78 0.35 -0.88
N SER A 56 13.32 1.53 -1.31
CA SER A 56 14.08 2.37 -2.23
C SER A 56 15.21 3.12 -1.53
N ASP A 57 16.32 3.32 -2.24
CA ASP A 57 17.26 4.41 -1.97
C ASP A 57 17.38 5.28 -3.23
N ARG A 58 16.63 6.38 -3.23
CA ARG A 58 16.60 7.33 -4.35
C ARG A 58 17.89 8.11 -4.53
N THR A 59 18.63 8.35 -3.45
CA THR A 59 19.84 9.18 -3.49
C THR A 59 20.99 8.42 -4.13
N ASN A 60 21.05 7.10 -3.93
CA ASN A 60 22.10 6.27 -4.47
C ASN A 60 21.66 5.37 -5.64
N ASN A 61 20.41 5.52 -6.12
CA ASN A 61 19.81 4.70 -7.18
C ASN A 61 19.89 3.20 -6.86
N LYS A 62 19.36 2.78 -5.71
CA LYS A 62 19.38 1.38 -5.29
C LYS A 62 18.02 0.92 -4.80
N LEU A 63 17.82 -0.39 -4.83
CA LEU A 63 16.93 -1.07 -3.89
C LEU A 63 17.74 -1.64 -2.75
N GLN A 64 17.15 -1.59 -1.57
CA GLN A 64 17.69 -2.12 -0.32
C GLN A 64 16.82 -3.26 0.12
N ILE A 65 17.42 -4.43 0.31
CA ILE A 65 16.73 -5.65 0.71
C ILE A 65 17.21 -5.99 2.12
N VAL A 66 16.28 -5.98 3.06
CA VAL A 66 16.52 -6.35 4.45
C VAL A 66 15.98 -7.74 4.70
N SER A 67 16.87 -8.69 4.98
CA SER A 67 16.54 -10.06 5.37
C SER A 67 17.29 -10.39 6.66
N ASN A 68 16.60 -10.90 7.69
CA ASN A 68 17.23 -11.35 8.94
C ASN A 68 18.24 -10.34 9.58
N ALA A 69 17.92 -9.05 9.53
CA ALA A 69 18.77 -7.93 9.98
C ALA A 69 20.08 -7.74 9.18
N GLU A 70 20.24 -8.42 8.04
CA GLU A 70 21.26 -8.15 7.04
C GLU A 70 20.68 -7.27 5.93
N LEU A 71 21.51 -6.36 5.42
CA LEU A 71 21.17 -5.44 4.34
C LEU A 71 21.95 -5.85 3.09
N SER A 72 21.24 -6.16 2.02
CA SER A 72 21.79 -6.30 0.67
C SER A 72 21.21 -5.23 -0.25
N GLU A 73 21.84 -5.01 -1.41
CA GLU A 73 21.49 -3.91 -2.31
C GLU A 73 21.47 -4.36 -3.77
N ILE A 74 20.50 -3.86 -4.53
CA ILE A 74 20.45 -3.96 -5.99
C ILE A 74 20.71 -2.57 -6.56
N SER A 75 21.72 -2.44 -7.41
CA SER A 75 22.03 -1.17 -8.09
C SER A 75 21.11 -0.96 -9.28
N LEU A 76 20.53 0.24 -9.39
CA LEU A 76 19.64 0.64 -10.48
C LEU A 76 20.35 1.63 -11.40
N SER A 77 19.91 1.67 -12.66
CA SER A 77 20.45 2.62 -13.64
C SER A 77 20.00 4.06 -13.42
N ASN A 78 18.86 4.27 -12.74
CA ASN A 78 18.27 5.57 -12.43
C ASN A 78 17.53 5.54 -11.09
N SER A 79 17.02 6.71 -10.66
CA SER A 79 16.30 6.83 -9.38
C SER A 79 15.01 6.00 -9.37
N PRO A 80 14.80 5.13 -8.36
CA PRO A 80 13.58 4.35 -8.22
C PRO A 80 12.34 5.22 -7.94
N GLY A 81 11.25 4.90 -8.62
CA GLY A 81 9.88 5.23 -8.24
C GLY A 81 9.33 4.20 -7.26
N GLN A 82 8.08 3.78 -7.40
CA GLN A 82 7.53 2.63 -6.67
C GLN A 82 8.03 1.29 -7.25
N CYS A 83 7.80 0.25 -6.45
CA CYS A 83 8.03 -1.15 -6.80
C CYS A 83 6.71 -1.93 -6.68
N ALA A 84 6.52 -2.92 -7.55
CA ALA A 84 5.47 -3.92 -7.45
C ALA A 84 6.07 -5.32 -7.41
N VAL A 85 5.36 -6.23 -6.75
CA VAL A 85 5.74 -7.64 -6.62
C VAL A 85 4.73 -8.48 -7.42
N GLY A 86 5.21 -9.46 -8.17
CA GLY A 86 4.37 -10.36 -8.96
C GLY A 86 5.21 -11.42 -9.68
N ASP A 87 4.57 -12.38 -10.34
CA ASP A 87 5.27 -13.31 -11.23
C ASP A 87 5.33 -12.68 -12.63
N PHE A 88 6.43 -12.00 -12.95
CA PHE A 88 6.64 -11.29 -14.21
C PHE A 88 7.46 -12.12 -15.21
N VAL A 89 8.23 -13.11 -14.75
CA VAL A 89 9.04 -13.99 -15.62
C VAL A 89 8.41 -15.36 -15.84
N GLY A 90 7.25 -15.64 -15.25
CA GLY A 90 6.42 -16.82 -15.51
C GLY A 90 6.92 -18.10 -14.84
N ASP A 91 7.60 -17.98 -13.70
CA ASP A 91 8.21 -19.09 -12.97
C ASP A 91 7.50 -19.40 -11.63
N SER A 92 6.40 -18.69 -11.36
CA SER A 92 5.58 -18.80 -10.14
C SER A 92 6.31 -18.39 -8.85
N ARG A 93 7.37 -17.59 -8.96
CA ARG A 93 8.05 -16.97 -7.80
C ARG A 93 7.85 -15.44 -7.81
N PRO A 94 8.01 -14.79 -6.64
CA PRO A 94 7.91 -13.33 -6.57
C PRO A 94 9.10 -12.66 -7.26
N ASP A 95 8.81 -11.86 -8.29
CA ASP A 95 9.72 -10.94 -8.98
C ASP A 95 9.46 -9.49 -8.55
N LEU A 96 10.37 -8.59 -8.92
CA LEU A 96 10.22 -7.15 -8.69
C LEU A 96 10.10 -6.38 -10.00
N ALA A 97 9.05 -5.59 -10.12
CA ALA A 97 8.94 -4.53 -11.11
C ALA A 97 9.27 -3.19 -10.46
N VAL A 98 10.21 -2.43 -11.02
CA VAL A 98 10.70 -1.17 -10.44
C VAL A 98 10.61 -0.06 -11.46
N ALA A 99 9.82 0.97 -11.16
CA ALA A 99 9.73 2.16 -12.00
C ALA A 99 11.02 2.97 -11.89
N LEU A 100 11.55 3.46 -13.01
CA LEU A 100 12.72 4.34 -13.04
C LEU A 100 12.31 5.74 -13.48
N ARG A 101 12.18 6.67 -12.52
CA ARG A 101 11.63 8.01 -12.76
C ARG A 101 12.39 8.73 -13.89
N ASP A 102 13.71 8.75 -13.84
CA ASP A 102 14.50 9.47 -14.86
C ASP A 102 14.76 8.63 -16.13
N GLY A 103 14.45 7.34 -16.10
CA GLY A 103 14.72 6.39 -17.19
C GLY A 103 13.58 6.18 -18.18
N SER A 104 12.36 6.64 -17.88
CA SER A 104 11.13 6.34 -18.65
C SER A 104 10.96 4.84 -18.93
N SER A 105 11.35 4.02 -17.96
CA SER A 105 11.32 2.56 -18.08
C SER A 105 10.94 1.90 -16.76
N VAL A 106 10.48 0.66 -16.85
CA VAL A 106 10.35 -0.26 -15.71
C VAL A 106 11.40 -1.36 -15.85
N LEU A 107 12.13 -1.65 -14.78
CA LEU A 107 13.01 -2.80 -14.71
C LEU A 107 12.29 -3.98 -14.08
N ILE A 108 12.56 -5.18 -14.59
CA ILE A 108 12.12 -6.44 -13.98
C ILE A 108 13.35 -7.17 -13.44
N PHE A 109 13.30 -7.56 -12.16
CA PHE A 109 14.28 -8.41 -11.50
C PHE A 109 13.63 -9.75 -11.20
N ASP A 110 14.24 -10.82 -11.70
CA ASP A 110 13.85 -12.20 -11.36
C ASP A 110 14.25 -12.50 -9.92
N HIS A 111 13.43 -13.32 -9.28
CA HIS A 111 13.61 -13.88 -7.96
C HIS A 111 15.06 -14.24 -7.58
N GLY A 112 15.55 -13.66 -6.48
CA GLY A 112 16.81 -14.01 -5.83
C GLY A 112 18.07 -13.65 -6.63
N ASP A 113 17.92 -13.14 -7.85
CA ASP A 113 19.01 -12.64 -8.65
C ASP A 113 18.99 -11.11 -8.64
N SER A 114 20.10 -10.51 -8.19
CA SER A 114 20.33 -9.07 -8.37
C SER A 114 20.49 -8.66 -9.83
N THR A 115 20.44 -9.61 -10.77
CA THR A 115 20.47 -9.33 -12.21
C THR A 115 19.11 -8.92 -12.74
N GLN A 116 19.14 -7.89 -13.58
CA GLN A 116 17.99 -7.39 -14.28
C GLN A 116 17.62 -8.33 -15.43
N SER A 117 16.38 -8.83 -15.44
CA SER A 117 15.87 -9.75 -16.45
C SER A 117 15.35 -9.02 -17.68
N SER A 118 14.75 -7.83 -17.51
CA SER A 118 14.28 -7.01 -18.63
C SER A 118 14.18 -5.53 -18.28
N SER A 119 14.07 -4.68 -19.31
CA SER A 119 13.70 -3.26 -19.19
C SER A 119 12.65 -2.96 -20.25
N VAL A 120 11.56 -2.33 -19.83
CA VAL A 120 10.42 -2.03 -20.69
C VAL A 120 10.18 -0.53 -20.68
N ALA A 121 10.10 0.07 -21.87
CA ALA A 121 9.84 1.49 -22.02
C ALA A 121 8.38 1.81 -21.68
N VAL A 122 8.18 2.91 -20.96
CA VAL A 122 6.87 3.45 -20.55
C VAL A 122 6.85 4.96 -20.78
N GLY A 123 5.85 5.66 -20.24
CA GLY A 123 5.82 7.12 -20.26
C GLY A 123 6.92 7.77 -19.42
N THR A 124 6.92 9.10 -19.37
CA THR A 124 7.98 9.89 -18.72
C THR A 124 7.76 10.05 -17.23
N SER A 125 8.82 9.92 -16.43
CA SER A 125 8.73 9.96 -14.97
C SER A 125 7.77 8.92 -14.38
N PRO A 126 7.91 7.62 -14.72
CA PRO A 126 7.08 6.57 -14.13
C PRO A 126 7.30 6.54 -12.62
N GLN A 127 6.22 6.57 -11.84
CA GLN A 127 6.28 6.62 -10.39
C GLN A 127 5.42 5.55 -9.74
N ALA A 128 4.16 5.41 -10.16
CA ALA A 128 3.22 4.47 -9.57
C ALA A 128 3.27 3.11 -10.28
N LEU A 129 3.14 2.01 -9.53
CA LEU A 129 3.00 0.67 -10.08
C LEU A 129 1.84 -0.09 -9.42
N GLY A 130 1.05 -0.78 -10.23
CA GLY A 130 0.08 -1.80 -9.80
C GLY A 130 0.29 -3.09 -10.58
N ALA A 131 0.17 -4.24 -9.92
CA ALA A 131 0.39 -5.55 -10.55
C ALA A 131 -0.79 -6.50 -10.27
N VAL A 132 -1.45 -6.96 -11.33
CA VAL A 132 -2.59 -7.88 -11.28
C VAL A 132 -2.88 -8.42 -12.68
N ASP A 133 -3.55 -9.56 -12.78
CA ASP A 133 -4.11 -10.07 -14.03
C ASP A 133 -5.32 -9.21 -14.46
N LEU A 134 -5.14 -8.37 -15.49
CA LEU A 134 -6.16 -7.43 -15.98
C LEU A 134 -6.99 -8.00 -17.12
N ASP A 135 -6.47 -8.98 -17.87
CA ASP A 135 -7.19 -9.57 -19.01
C ASP A 135 -7.70 -11.00 -18.75
N GLY A 136 -7.49 -11.51 -17.54
CA GLY A 136 -8.03 -12.79 -17.05
C GLY A 136 -7.29 -14.00 -17.62
N ASP A 137 -6.04 -13.82 -18.06
CA ASP A 137 -5.24 -14.84 -18.72
C ASP A 137 -4.36 -15.65 -17.76
N GLY A 138 -4.42 -15.32 -16.46
CA GLY A 138 -3.69 -15.95 -15.36
C GLY A 138 -2.26 -15.44 -15.17
N ARG A 139 -1.84 -14.38 -15.87
CA ARG A 139 -0.50 -13.79 -15.75
C ARG A 139 -0.56 -12.40 -15.14
N THR A 140 0.53 -12.02 -14.47
CA THR A 140 0.62 -10.69 -13.87
C THR A 140 0.82 -9.63 -14.97
N ASP A 141 -0.14 -8.73 -15.11
CA ASP A 141 0.03 -7.48 -15.87
C ASP A 141 0.56 -6.37 -14.96
N LEU A 142 1.11 -5.32 -15.57
CA LEU A 142 1.63 -4.16 -14.85
C LEU A 142 0.98 -2.86 -15.34
N VAL A 143 0.45 -2.08 -14.40
CA VAL A 143 -0.06 -0.73 -14.63
C VAL A 143 0.95 0.28 -14.10
N VAL A 144 1.26 1.29 -14.90
CA VAL A 144 2.29 2.29 -14.61
C VAL A 144 1.71 3.69 -14.72
N GLY A 145 1.77 4.47 -13.65
CA GLY A 145 1.45 5.90 -13.68
C GLY A 145 2.67 6.73 -14.04
N ASN A 146 2.61 7.50 -15.12
CA ASN A 146 3.72 8.30 -15.61
C ASN A 146 3.50 9.79 -15.33
N VAL A 147 4.18 10.29 -14.32
CA VAL A 147 3.92 11.62 -13.73
C VAL A 147 4.04 12.73 -14.75
N SER A 148 5.11 12.74 -15.56
CA SER A 148 5.38 13.87 -16.45
C SER A 148 4.63 13.80 -17.78
N SER A 149 4.19 12.62 -18.21
CA SER A 149 3.39 12.46 -19.44
C SER A 149 1.89 12.53 -19.19
N ASN A 150 1.45 12.54 -17.92
CA ASN A 150 0.05 12.59 -17.52
C ASN A 150 -0.77 11.46 -18.13
N ASP A 151 -0.17 10.26 -18.17
CA ASP A 151 -0.77 9.07 -18.74
C ASP A 151 -0.50 7.83 -17.88
N VAL A 152 -1.28 6.79 -18.16
CA VAL A 152 -1.12 5.45 -17.61
C VAL A 152 -0.67 4.53 -18.73
N THR A 153 0.30 3.66 -18.45
CA THR A 153 0.71 2.58 -19.35
C THR A 153 0.35 1.23 -18.72
N VAL A 154 -0.31 0.37 -19.48
CA VAL A 154 -0.55 -1.03 -19.13
C VAL A 154 0.38 -1.91 -19.96
N LEU A 155 1.13 -2.78 -19.29
CA LEU A 155 2.05 -3.75 -19.86
C LEU A 155 1.52 -5.15 -19.58
N TRP A 156 1.34 -5.95 -20.63
CA TRP A 156 0.62 -7.23 -20.54
C TRP A 156 1.56 -8.41 -20.27
N GLY A 157 1.34 -9.21 -19.23
CA GLY A 157 2.04 -10.44 -18.96
C GLY A 157 2.00 -11.39 -20.16
N GLN A 158 3.15 -11.94 -20.54
CA GLN A 158 3.28 -12.82 -21.71
C GLN A 158 3.44 -14.28 -21.29
N ALA A 159 2.95 -15.18 -22.15
CA ALA A 159 3.19 -16.60 -21.99
C ALA A 159 4.70 -16.90 -22.04
N GLY A 160 5.22 -17.55 -20.99
CA GLY A 160 6.66 -17.81 -20.84
C GLY A 160 7.46 -16.66 -20.23
N GLY A 161 6.78 -15.66 -19.67
CA GLY A 161 7.41 -14.55 -18.96
C GLY A 161 7.61 -13.29 -19.81
N GLY A 162 7.84 -12.19 -19.10
CA GLY A 162 8.04 -10.86 -19.67
C GLY A 162 6.73 -10.09 -19.88
N LEU A 163 6.92 -8.83 -20.27
CA LEU A 163 5.85 -7.87 -20.48
C LEU A 163 5.74 -7.51 -21.96
N GLY A 164 4.50 -7.48 -22.46
CA GLY A 164 4.15 -7.28 -23.86
C GLY A 164 4.07 -5.82 -24.27
N SER A 165 3.47 -5.58 -25.44
CA SER A 165 3.32 -4.23 -25.99
C SER A 165 2.47 -3.33 -25.10
N PRO A 166 2.90 -2.06 -24.85
CA PRO A 166 2.16 -1.15 -23.98
C PRO A 166 0.83 -0.72 -24.59
N LEU A 167 -0.19 -0.61 -23.75
CA LEU A 167 -1.38 0.21 -23.99
C LEU A 167 -1.27 1.47 -23.13
N THR A 168 -1.29 2.65 -23.76
CA THR A 168 -1.20 3.93 -23.03
C THR A 168 -2.45 4.76 -23.27
N PHE A 169 -2.95 5.40 -22.21
CA PHE A 169 -4.08 6.32 -22.27
C PHE A 169 -3.90 7.46 -21.25
N ALA A 170 -4.44 8.64 -21.60
CA ALA A 170 -4.30 9.84 -20.78
C ALA A 170 -5.16 9.78 -19.51
N CYS A 171 -4.65 10.39 -18.44
CA CYS A 171 -5.37 10.62 -17.18
C CYS A 171 -5.26 12.11 -16.78
N GLY A 172 -5.53 12.43 -15.52
CA GLY A 172 -5.25 13.75 -14.98
C GLY A 172 -3.74 14.02 -14.84
N ALA A 173 -3.41 15.26 -14.49
CA ALA A 173 -2.03 15.71 -14.36
C ALA A 173 -1.32 15.14 -13.13
N SER A 174 -0.07 14.73 -13.32
CA SER A 174 0.82 14.12 -12.32
C SER A 174 0.21 12.90 -11.61
N PRO A 175 -0.03 11.79 -12.33
CA PRO A 175 -0.48 10.54 -11.72
C PRO A 175 0.58 9.97 -10.78
N VAL A 176 0.28 9.90 -9.47
CA VAL A 176 1.27 9.53 -8.43
C VAL A 176 0.99 8.18 -7.76
N GLN A 177 -0.24 7.68 -7.82
CA GLN A 177 -0.60 6.33 -7.38
C GLN A 177 -1.61 5.70 -8.34
N VAL A 178 -1.53 4.36 -8.44
CA VAL A 178 -2.48 3.52 -9.16
C VAL A 178 -3.02 2.48 -8.19
N LEU A 179 -4.35 2.34 -8.13
CA LEU A 179 -5.05 1.25 -7.47
C LEU A 179 -5.74 0.41 -8.54
N VAL A 180 -5.59 -0.91 -8.46
CA VAL A 180 -6.19 -1.85 -9.43
C VAL A 180 -7.11 -2.81 -8.70
N GLN A 181 -8.41 -2.74 -8.98
CA GLN A 181 -9.44 -3.49 -8.25
C GLN A 181 -10.74 -3.53 -9.05
N ASP A 182 -11.49 -4.63 -8.98
CA ASP A 182 -12.84 -4.74 -9.57
C ASP A 182 -13.83 -3.93 -8.73
N VAL A 183 -14.17 -2.69 -9.14
CA VAL A 183 -15.01 -1.80 -8.34
C VAL A 183 -16.47 -1.78 -8.77
N ASP A 184 -16.83 -2.41 -9.89
CA ASP A 184 -18.22 -2.65 -10.30
C ASP A 184 -18.68 -4.12 -10.14
N ALA A 185 -17.82 -4.99 -9.61
CA ALA A 185 -18.07 -6.39 -9.35
C ALA A 185 -18.41 -7.20 -10.62
N ASP A 186 -17.82 -6.83 -11.76
CA ASP A 186 -18.02 -7.51 -13.05
C ASP A 186 -17.03 -8.67 -13.30
N GLY A 187 -16.08 -8.87 -12.38
CA GLY A 187 -15.03 -9.86 -12.44
C GLY A 187 -13.75 -9.39 -13.12
N LYS A 188 -13.65 -8.12 -13.52
CA LYS A 188 -12.46 -7.54 -14.15
C LYS A 188 -11.93 -6.39 -13.33
N ALA A 189 -10.63 -6.38 -13.10
CA ALA A 189 -10.03 -5.32 -12.31
C ALA A 189 -9.98 -3.99 -13.09
N ASP A 190 -10.48 -2.93 -12.47
CA ASP A 190 -10.47 -1.55 -12.95
C ASP A 190 -9.22 -0.79 -12.49
N ILE A 191 -8.95 0.39 -13.06
CA ILE A 191 -7.78 1.21 -12.74
C ILE A 191 -8.23 2.56 -12.18
N LEU A 192 -7.85 2.87 -10.94
CA LEU A 192 -8.06 4.15 -10.29
C LEU A 192 -6.71 4.87 -10.11
N VAL A 193 -6.67 6.17 -10.39
CA VAL A 193 -5.42 6.94 -10.44
C VAL A 193 -5.56 8.28 -9.73
N SER A 194 -4.74 8.53 -8.70
CA SER A 194 -4.64 9.85 -8.06
C SER A 194 -3.79 10.78 -8.91
N ASN A 195 -4.36 11.93 -9.28
CA ASN A 195 -3.72 12.92 -10.13
C ASN A 195 -3.34 14.13 -9.26
N PHE A 196 -2.11 14.13 -8.75
CA PHE A 196 -1.61 15.03 -7.71
C PHE A 196 -1.85 16.51 -8.04
N ASP A 197 -1.48 16.95 -9.25
CA ASP A 197 -1.61 18.35 -9.65
C ASP A 197 -3.04 18.72 -10.08
N SER A 198 -3.88 17.73 -10.39
CA SER A 198 -5.27 17.97 -10.79
C SER A 198 -6.26 18.00 -9.63
N GLY A 199 -5.87 17.56 -8.43
CA GLY A 199 -6.80 17.44 -7.30
C GLY A 199 -7.96 16.48 -7.61
N SER A 200 -7.68 15.39 -8.33
CA SER A 200 -8.71 14.45 -8.78
C SER A 200 -8.26 13.00 -8.81
N VAL A 201 -9.22 12.07 -8.86
CA VAL A 201 -9.00 10.66 -9.18
C VAL A 201 -9.63 10.32 -10.53
N SER A 202 -8.87 9.69 -11.42
CA SER A 202 -9.38 9.13 -12.68
C SER A 202 -9.79 7.68 -12.45
N CYS A 203 -11.03 7.31 -12.77
CA CYS A 203 -11.56 5.95 -12.62
C CYS A 203 -11.82 5.33 -13.99
N PHE A 204 -10.97 4.40 -14.40
CA PHE A 204 -11.04 3.71 -15.68
C PHE A 204 -11.64 2.31 -15.51
N ARG A 205 -12.72 2.04 -16.25
CA ARG A 205 -13.38 0.74 -16.31
C ARG A 205 -12.69 -0.21 -17.25
N ASN A 206 -12.56 -1.46 -16.86
CA ASN A 206 -12.09 -2.55 -17.70
C ASN A 206 -13.25 -3.18 -18.48
N GLY A 207 -13.44 -2.72 -19.71
CA GLY A 207 -14.42 -3.30 -20.64
C GLY A 207 -14.08 -4.72 -21.09
N GLY A 208 -12.93 -5.27 -20.65
CA GLY A 208 -12.34 -6.49 -21.18
C GLY A 208 -11.66 -6.24 -22.52
N SER A 209 -11.09 -7.30 -23.10
CA SER A 209 -10.38 -7.22 -24.40
C SER A 209 -9.31 -6.11 -24.44
N ARG A 210 -8.63 -5.89 -23.29
CA ARG A 210 -7.59 -4.85 -23.14
C ARG A 210 -8.10 -3.44 -23.44
N ASN A 211 -9.35 -3.15 -23.07
CA ASN A 211 -9.97 -1.84 -23.27
C ASN A 211 -10.31 -1.19 -21.93
N PHE A 212 -9.78 0.01 -21.72
CA PHE A 212 -10.09 0.84 -20.57
C PHE A 212 -10.82 2.11 -21.00
N THR A 213 -11.91 2.43 -20.30
CA THR A 213 -12.70 3.66 -20.55
C THR A 213 -12.80 4.48 -19.28
N LEU A 214 -12.53 5.79 -19.36
CA LEU A 214 -12.73 6.70 -18.24
C LEU A 214 -14.23 6.79 -17.91
N ALA A 215 -14.64 6.17 -16.80
CA ALA A 215 -16.03 6.19 -16.35
C ALA A 215 -16.34 7.38 -15.44
N GLN A 216 -15.35 7.80 -14.64
CA GLN A 216 -15.54 8.91 -13.72
C GLN A 216 -14.23 9.67 -13.48
N THR A 217 -14.36 10.98 -13.28
CA THR A 217 -13.31 11.82 -12.68
C THR A 217 -13.85 12.39 -11.39
N LEU A 218 -13.24 12.03 -10.27
CA LEU A 218 -13.65 12.46 -8.94
C LEU A 218 -12.84 13.67 -8.51
N ALA A 219 -13.50 14.77 -8.16
CA ALA A 219 -12.83 15.89 -7.53
C ALA A 219 -12.56 15.55 -6.05
N VAL A 220 -11.31 15.70 -5.61
CA VAL A 220 -10.90 15.45 -4.22
C VAL A 220 -10.21 16.69 -3.66
N GLY A 221 -9.38 16.55 -2.61
CA GLY A 221 -8.59 17.65 -2.08
C GLY A 221 -7.36 17.95 -2.94
N GLN A 222 -6.54 18.88 -2.46
CA GLN A 222 -5.27 19.26 -3.08
C GLN A 222 -4.21 18.17 -2.87
N SER A 223 -3.42 17.92 -3.91
CA SER A 223 -2.32 16.96 -3.88
C SER A 223 -2.76 15.56 -3.41
N PRO A 224 -3.74 14.92 -4.08
CA PRO A 224 -4.11 13.55 -3.74
C PRO A 224 -2.95 12.62 -4.02
N PHE A 225 -2.67 11.72 -3.07
CA PHE A 225 -1.58 10.75 -3.16
C PHE A 225 -2.13 9.34 -2.95
N GLY A 226 -2.30 8.94 -1.69
CA GLY A 226 -2.91 7.69 -1.23
C GLY A 226 -4.29 7.38 -1.80
N LEU A 227 -4.51 6.15 -2.23
CA LEU A 227 -5.79 5.58 -2.63
C LEU A 227 -6.00 4.23 -1.93
N THR A 228 -7.20 3.96 -1.44
CA THR A 228 -7.61 2.60 -1.07
C THR A 228 -9.11 2.41 -1.27
N ALA A 229 -9.53 1.20 -1.62
CA ALA A 229 -10.94 0.86 -1.78
C ALA A 229 -11.32 -0.40 -1.00
N ALA A 230 -12.41 -0.31 -0.25
CA ALA A 230 -12.99 -1.40 0.53
C ALA A 230 -14.46 -1.06 0.85
N ASP A 231 -15.24 -2.04 1.27
CA ASP A 231 -16.61 -1.81 1.73
C ASP A 231 -16.59 -1.23 3.16
N PHE A 232 -16.64 0.10 3.29
CA PHE A 232 -16.53 0.77 4.59
C PHE A 232 -17.88 0.88 5.33
N ASN A 233 -19.00 0.69 4.63
CA ASN A 233 -20.35 0.81 5.18
C ASN A 233 -21.12 -0.53 5.25
N GLY A 234 -20.52 -1.64 4.80
CA GLY A 234 -21.08 -2.98 4.84
C GLY A 234 -22.22 -3.21 3.83
N ASP A 235 -22.31 -2.42 2.75
CA ASP A 235 -23.39 -2.54 1.76
C ASP A 235 -23.05 -3.48 0.59
N GLY A 236 -21.84 -4.04 0.59
CA GLY A 236 -21.33 -4.96 -0.43
C GLY A 236 -20.72 -4.27 -1.64
N LYS A 237 -20.61 -2.94 -1.66
CA LYS A 237 -19.94 -2.17 -2.72
C LYS A 237 -18.62 -1.61 -2.22
N LEU A 238 -17.66 -1.47 -3.12
CA LEU A 238 -16.41 -0.83 -2.78
C LEU A 238 -16.61 0.68 -2.67
N ASP A 239 -16.20 1.21 -1.53
CA ASP A 239 -16.01 2.62 -1.27
C ASP A 239 -14.56 3.02 -1.60
N LEU A 240 -14.28 4.31 -1.74
CA LEU A 240 -12.93 4.84 -2.00
C LEU A 240 -12.52 5.84 -0.92
N ALA A 241 -11.32 5.71 -0.38
CA ALA A 241 -10.69 6.73 0.45
C ALA A 241 -9.42 7.26 -0.25
N VAL A 242 -9.25 8.57 -0.23
CA VAL A 242 -8.15 9.28 -0.90
C VAL A 242 -7.46 10.20 0.10
N ALA A 243 -6.14 10.11 0.23
CA ALA A 243 -5.34 11.02 1.06
C ALA A 243 -4.99 12.27 0.27
N ASN A 244 -5.29 13.45 0.83
CA ASN A 244 -4.99 14.75 0.23
C ASN A 244 -3.86 15.40 1.03
N GLU A 245 -2.62 15.25 0.55
CA GLU A 245 -1.41 15.65 1.29
C GLU A 245 -1.45 17.11 1.73
N ALA A 246 -1.72 18.00 0.76
CA ALA A 246 -1.63 19.44 0.99
C ALA A 246 -2.75 19.98 1.89
N ASP A 247 -3.90 19.29 1.93
CA ASP A 247 -5.04 19.68 2.76
C ASP A 247 -5.02 19.05 4.16
N GLY A 248 -4.21 18.02 4.40
CA GLY A 248 -4.14 17.33 5.70
C GLY A 248 -5.41 16.51 6.04
N ASN A 249 -6.14 16.05 5.01
CA ASN A 249 -7.40 15.34 5.17
C ASN A 249 -7.54 14.19 4.17
N LEU A 250 -8.59 13.39 4.32
CA LEU A 250 -9.01 12.39 3.36
C LEU A 250 -10.31 12.83 2.67
N THR A 251 -10.51 12.38 1.43
CA THR A 251 -11.82 12.34 0.78
C THR A 251 -12.30 10.90 0.72
N ARG A 252 -13.43 10.59 1.35
CA ARG A 252 -14.11 9.29 1.26
C ARG A 252 -15.30 9.39 0.33
N TRP A 253 -15.44 8.45 -0.60
CA TRP A 253 -16.59 8.31 -1.48
C TRP A 253 -17.33 7.02 -1.17
N LEU A 254 -18.66 7.08 -1.10
CA LEU A 254 -19.52 5.89 -1.09
C LEU A 254 -19.65 5.27 -2.48
N GLY A 255 -19.58 3.95 -2.53
CA GLY A 255 -19.86 3.12 -3.70
C GLY A 255 -21.35 3.14 -4.05
N GLY A 256 -21.62 3.33 -5.33
CA GLY A 256 -22.93 3.41 -5.95
C GLY A 256 -23.20 2.23 -6.88
N GLU A 257 -24.30 2.31 -7.62
CA GLU A 257 -24.63 1.29 -8.62
C GLU A 257 -23.61 1.28 -9.77
N GLY A 258 -23.29 0.09 -10.30
CA GLY A 258 -22.29 -0.06 -11.36
C GLY A 258 -20.90 0.43 -10.97
N GLY A 259 -20.59 0.40 -9.67
CA GLY A 259 -19.32 0.79 -9.08
C GLY A 259 -18.98 2.28 -9.12
N LEU A 260 -19.93 3.16 -9.49
CA LEU A 260 -19.69 4.60 -9.51
C LEU A 260 -19.52 5.12 -8.08
N PHE A 261 -18.78 6.19 -7.88
CA PHE A 261 -18.61 6.81 -6.56
C PHE A 261 -19.47 8.07 -6.44
N GLU A 262 -20.37 8.14 -5.46
CA GLU A 262 -21.48 9.11 -5.49
C GLU A 262 -21.53 10.08 -4.30
N GLN A 263 -21.08 9.69 -3.11
CA GLN A 263 -21.22 10.53 -1.91
C GLN A 263 -19.86 10.78 -1.26
N ALA A 264 -19.31 11.96 -1.52
CA ALA A 264 -18.03 12.39 -0.97
C ALA A 264 -18.17 12.97 0.44
N GLN A 265 -17.20 12.67 1.31
CA GLN A 265 -17.05 13.26 2.63
C GLN A 265 -15.59 13.57 2.89
N THR A 266 -15.31 14.76 3.43
CA THR A 266 -13.97 15.13 3.90
C THR A 266 -13.78 14.68 5.35
N ILE A 267 -12.68 13.98 5.62
CA ILE A 267 -12.35 13.43 6.94
C ILE A 267 -10.99 14.00 7.38
N PRO A 268 -10.89 14.67 8.54
CA PRO A 268 -9.61 15.11 9.08
C PRO A 268 -8.67 13.92 9.33
N ALA A 269 -7.43 14.00 8.85
CA ALA A 269 -6.44 12.93 9.00
C ALA A 269 -5.25 13.34 9.89
N GLY A 270 -4.61 14.46 9.54
CA GLY A 270 -3.36 14.91 10.12
C GLY A 270 -2.46 15.56 9.07
N ALA A 271 -1.25 15.98 9.45
CA ALA A 271 -0.37 16.70 8.53
C ALA A 271 0.22 15.76 7.46
N LYS A 272 0.02 16.12 6.18
CA LYS A 272 0.56 15.44 4.99
C LYS A 272 0.26 13.92 4.97
N PRO A 273 -1.02 13.53 4.87
CA PRO A 273 -1.40 12.13 4.75
C PRO A 273 -0.94 11.57 3.39
N ASP A 274 -0.29 10.42 3.41
CA ASP A 274 0.35 9.83 2.23
C ASP A 274 -0.32 8.50 1.86
N CYS A 275 -0.05 7.40 2.58
CA CYS A 275 -0.57 6.06 2.28
C CYS A 275 -1.72 5.66 3.21
N LEU A 276 -2.66 4.87 2.68
CA LEU A 276 -3.88 4.40 3.36
C LEU A 276 -3.96 2.86 3.32
N VAL A 277 -4.15 2.22 4.48
CA VAL A 277 -4.42 0.77 4.55
C VAL A 277 -5.68 0.51 5.38
N PRO A 278 -6.71 -0.13 4.80
CA PRO A 278 -7.91 -0.51 5.52
C PRO A 278 -7.66 -1.79 6.31
N TRP A 279 -8.04 -1.78 7.58
CA TRP A 279 -7.91 -2.95 8.46
C TRP A 279 -8.80 -2.80 9.69
N ASP A 280 -9.35 -3.89 10.19
CA ASP A 280 -10.04 -3.92 11.49
C ASP A 280 -8.98 -3.99 12.61
N VAL A 281 -8.48 -2.83 13.04
CA VAL A 281 -7.39 -2.70 14.01
C VAL A 281 -7.89 -2.97 15.42
N ASN A 282 -9.14 -2.59 15.66
CA ASN A 282 -9.80 -2.68 16.95
C ASN A 282 -10.56 -4.01 17.17
N GLN A 283 -10.71 -4.84 16.14
CA GLN A 283 -11.49 -6.09 16.19
C GLN A 283 -12.97 -5.89 16.53
N ASP A 284 -13.56 -4.77 16.14
CA ASP A 284 -14.99 -4.49 16.32
C ASP A 284 -15.84 -5.00 15.13
N GLY A 285 -15.19 -5.51 14.08
CA GLY A 285 -15.83 -6.03 12.88
C GLY A 285 -16.02 -4.99 11.78
N PHE A 286 -15.59 -3.74 11.98
CA PHE A 286 -15.59 -2.69 10.96
C PHE A 286 -14.17 -2.36 10.52
N LEU A 287 -14.02 -1.96 9.26
CA LEU A 287 -12.73 -1.52 8.76
C LEU A 287 -12.39 -0.15 9.33
N ASP A 288 -11.22 -0.04 9.95
CA ASP A 288 -10.55 1.21 10.26
C ASP A 288 -9.60 1.62 9.10
N LEU A 289 -9.03 2.81 9.17
CA LEU A 289 -7.99 3.28 8.26
C LEU A 289 -6.69 3.58 9.00
N LEU A 290 -5.61 2.98 8.51
CA LEU A 290 -4.23 3.35 8.85
C LEU A 290 -3.74 4.38 7.86
N VAL A 291 -3.30 5.53 8.36
CA VAL A 291 -2.88 6.66 7.54
C VAL A 291 -1.46 7.05 7.92
N THR A 292 -0.52 6.95 6.99
CA THR A 292 0.81 7.52 7.22
C THR A 292 0.75 9.04 7.11
N LEU A 293 1.34 9.73 8.08
CA LEU A 293 1.37 11.19 8.15
C LEU A 293 2.83 11.63 8.12
N GLU A 294 3.32 12.02 6.95
CA GLU A 294 4.75 12.29 6.74
C GLU A 294 5.23 13.45 7.62
N ASP A 295 4.52 14.57 7.62
CA ASP A 295 4.92 15.78 8.37
C ASP A 295 4.57 15.67 9.87
N GLU A 296 3.59 14.85 10.24
CA GLU A 296 3.28 14.57 11.65
C GLU A 296 4.19 13.48 12.25
N GLY A 297 4.90 12.72 11.42
CA GLY A 297 5.93 11.76 11.83
C GLY A 297 5.38 10.45 12.41
N GLY A 298 4.17 10.04 12.02
CA GLY A 298 3.55 8.84 12.57
C GLY A 298 2.42 8.26 11.71
N VAL A 299 1.86 7.15 12.18
CA VAL A 299 0.70 6.48 11.58
C VAL A 299 -0.53 6.83 12.41
N ALA A 300 -1.49 7.54 11.83
CA ALA A 300 -2.78 7.76 12.45
C ALA A 300 -3.70 6.55 12.26
N ILE A 301 -4.50 6.26 13.30
CA ILE A 301 -5.58 5.29 13.25
C ILE A 301 -6.88 6.06 13.24
N LEU A 302 -7.64 5.88 12.16
CA LEU A 302 -8.97 6.46 11.96
C LEU A 302 -9.99 5.33 12.10
N SER A 303 -10.69 5.28 13.23
CA SER A 303 -11.63 4.21 13.52
C SER A 303 -12.92 4.35 12.70
N GLY A 304 -13.35 3.26 12.07
CA GLY A 304 -14.57 3.19 11.28
C GLY A 304 -15.79 2.87 12.14
N ASP A 305 -16.96 3.43 11.78
CA ASP A 305 -18.23 3.14 12.47
C ASP A 305 -19.10 2.08 11.78
N GLY A 306 -18.60 1.48 10.70
CA GLY A 306 -19.35 0.53 9.87
C GLY A 306 -20.45 1.17 9.01
N GLN A 307 -20.57 2.50 9.01
CA GLN A 307 -21.35 3.28 8.05
C GLN A 307 -20.42 4.09 7.12
N GLY A 308 -19.13 3.75 7.19
CA GLY A 308 -17.96 4.41 6.64
C GLY A 308 -17.83 5.89 6.97
N ASN A 309 -18.22 6.28 8.18
CA ASN A 309 -17.61 7.45 8.82
C ASN A 309 -16.34 7.00 9.54
N PHE A 310 -15.38 7.91 9.61
CA PHE A 310 -14.12 7.67 10.27
C PHE A 310 -13.80 8.78 11.27
N ALA A 311 -13.29 8.40 12.44
CA ALA A 311 -12.82 9.33 13.45
C ALA A 311 -11.37 9.02 13.81
N ARG A 312 -10.49 10.02 13.77
CA ARG A 312 -9.11 9.86 14.22
C ARG A 312 -9.08 9.57 15.72
N THR A 313 -8.66 8.37 16.09
CA THR A 313 -8.64 7.90 17.49
C THR A 313 -7.24 7.87 18.07
N GLN A 314 -6.21 7.58 17.26
CA GLN A 314 -4.84 7.40 17.75
C GLN A 314 -3.78 7.89 16.76
N LEU A 315 -2.56 8.10 17.28
CA LEU A 315 -1.34 8.36 16.52
C LEU A 315 -0.20 7.53 17.10
N VAL A 316 0.46 6.75 16.25
CA VAL A 316 1.67 5.98 16.59
C VAL A 316 2.87 6.65 15.93
N LEU A 317 3.74 7.26 16.75
CA LEU A 317 4.91 7.97 16.24
C LEU A 317 5.97 6.99 15.74
N THR A 318 6.39 7.13 14.48
CA THR A 318 7.55 6.43 13.93
C THR A 318 8.82 7.28 14.02
N ASN A 319 8.67 8.60 14.24
CA ASN A 319 9.73 9.61 14.26
C ASN A 319 10.56 9.67 12.97
N GLY A 320 9.96 9.29 11.84
CA GLY A 320 10.68 9.16 10.58
C GLY A 320 9.95 9.69 9.34
N GLY A 321 8.79 10.32 9.49
CA GLY A 321 7.96 10.76 8.36
C GLY A 321 7.55 9.59 7.47
N PRO A 322 6.59 8.76 7.94
CA PRO A 322 6.18 7.58 7.20
C PRO A 322 5.44 7.99 5.90
N VAL A 323 5.81 7.38 4.79
CA VAL A 323 5.26 7.65 3.43
C VAL A 323 4.66 6.40 2.78
N ASP A 324 4.99 5.21 3.28
CA ASP A 324 4.37 3.95 2.86
C ASP A 324 4.18 3.05 4.08
N ILE A 325 3.19 2.15 4.03
CA ILE A 325 2.90 1.21 5.10
C ILE A 325 2.39 -0.11 4.52
N GLN A 326 2.86 -1.22 5.08
CA GLN A 326 2.33 -2.56 4.80
C GLN A 326 1.98 -3.30 6.07
N LEU A 327 0.83 -3.97 6.05
CA LEU A 327 0.46 -4.94 7.07
C LEU A 327 1.01 -6.31 6.67
N VAL A 328 1.74 -6.94 7.59
CA VAL A 328 2.41 -8.22 7.34
C VAL A 328 2.53 -9.05 8.61
N SER A 329 2.74 -10.36 8.48
CA SER A 329 3.20 -11.22 9.57
C SER A 329 4.58 -11.78 9.24
N LEU A 330 5.64 -11.12 9.72
CA LEU A 330 7.03 -11.55 9.50
C LEU A 330 7.41 -12.75 10.38
N ASP A 331 6.75 -12.92 11.52
CA ASP A 331 7.00 -14.02 12.46
C ASP A 331 5.98 -15.17 12.34
N GLY A 332 5.01 -15.05 11.42
CA GLY A 332 3.90 -15.99 11.23
C GLY A 332 2.87 -16.01 12.37
N VAL A 333 3.02 -15.15 13.38
CA VAL A 333 2.22 -15.15 14.61
C VAL A 333 1.47 -13.84 14.80
N ASN A 334 2.19 -12.72 14.75
CA ASN A 334 1.66 -11.39 15.00
C ASN A 334 1.41 -10.65 13.68
N GLN A 335 0.34 -9.84 13.65
CA GLN A 335 0.20 -8.84 12.60
C GLN A 335 1.06 -7.64 13.00
N GLN A 336 1.93 -7.23 12.10
CA GLN A 336 2.82 -6.09 12.24
C GLN A 336 2.50 -5.08 11.13
N ALA A 337 2.91 -3.84 11.35
CA ALA A 337 2.97 -2.84 10.27
C ALA A 337 4.43 -2.46 10.03
N VAL A 338 4.82 -2.38 8.76
CA VAL A 338 6.14 -1.89 8.34
C VAL A 338 5.93 -0.58 7.60
N THR A 339 6.62 0.49 8.01
CA THR A 339 6.57 1.79 7.35
C THR A 339 7.88 2.14 6.68
N ALA A 340 7.83 2.77 5.51
CA ALA A 340 8.97 3.48 4.93
C ALA A 340 9.01 4.91 5.47
N ASN A 341 10.15 5.34 6.02
CA ASN A 341 10.29 6.63 6.69
C ASN A 341 11.22 7.56 5.92
N PHE A 342 10.65 8.59 5.30
CA PHE A 342 11.40 9.50 4.43
C PHE A 342 12.47 10.33 5.16
N PHE A 343 12.19 10.77 6.39
CA PHE A 343 13.14 11.53 7.23
C PHE A 343 13.94 10.65 8.22
N GLY A 344 13.49 9.41 8.45
CA GLY A 344 13.92 8.55 9.57
C GLY A 344 15.13 7.63 9.34
N GLN A 345 15.86 7.78 8.24
CA GLN A 345 16.98 6.89 7.86
C GLN A 345 16.63 5.39 7.76
N GLY A 346 15.39 5.05 7.40
CA GLY A 346 15.04 3.68 7.03
C GLY A 346 13.58 3.31 7.20
N LEU A 347 13.33 2.17 7.83
CA LEU A 347 11.98 1.63 8.04
C LEU A 347 11.65 1.59 9.53
N SER A 348 10.36 1.53 9.86
CA SER A 348 9.91 1.18 11.21
C SER A 348 9.03 -0.05 11.19
N LEU A 349 9.24 -0.95 12.14
CA LEU A 349 8.40 -2.11 12.41
C LEU A 349 7.57 -1.84 13.66
N LEU A 350 6.24 -1.79 13.51
CA LEU A 350 5.27 -1.56 14.58
C LEU A 350 4.72 -2.92 15.03
N THR A 351 4.97 -3.29 16.29
CA THR A 351 4.66 -4.63 16.83
C THR A 351 4.12 -4.59 18.27
N PRO A 352 3.09 -5.39 18.60
CA PRO A 352 2.12 -5.97 17.67
C PRO A 352 1.23 -4.86 17.14
N PHE A 353 0.89 -4.89 15.85
CA PHE A 353 -0.12 -3.99 15.31
C PHE A 353 -1.53 -4.55 15.52
N VAL A 354 -1.68 -5.89 15.45
CA VAL A 354 -2.85 -6.60 15.97
C VAL A 354 -2.39 -7.91 16.61
N LYS A 355 -2.89 -8.21 17.82
CA LYS A 355 -2.70 -9.51 18.43
C LYS A 355 -3.66 -10.48 17.77
N LYS A 356 -3.16 -11.46 17.01
CA LYS A 356 -3.99 -12.57 16.54
C LYS A 356 -4.64 -13.19 17.78
N ALA A 357 -5.97 -13.27 17.81
CA ALA A 357 -6.63 -14.05 18.83
C ALA A 357 -6.01 -15.46 18.74
N VAL A 358 -5.29 -15.88 19.77
CA VAL A 358 -4.87 -17.28 19.87
C VAL A 358 -6.19 -18.03 19.90
N SER A 359 -6.56 -18.67 18.80
CA SER A 359 -7.64 -19.62 18.83
C SER A 359 -7.24 -20.59 19.93
N SER A 360 -8.05 -20.67 20.97
CA SER A 360 -8.02 -21.83 21.84
C SER A 360 -8.55 -22.98 20.98
N GLU A 361 -7.71 -23.48 20.07
CA GLU A 361 -7.89 -24.83 19.60
C GLU A 361 -7.84 -25.68 20.87
N MET A 362 -9.04 -26.15 21.23
CA MET A 362 -9.24 -27.32 22.03
C MET A 362 -8.05 -28.24 21.80
N THR A 363 -7.32 -28.55 22.87
CA THR A 363 -6.60 -29.80 22.99
C THR A 363 -7.64 -30.92 22.85
N LYS A 364 -8.05 -31.21 21.61
CA LYS A 364 -8.69 -32.48 21.28
C LYS A 364 -7.59 -33.51 21.44
N ASP A 365 -7.71 -34.26 22.52
CA ASP A 365 -6.98 -35.51 22.72
C ASP A 365 -6.99 -36.28 21.39
N PRO A 366 -5.82 -36.62 20.81
CA PRO A 366 -5.73 -37.37 19.56
C PRO A 366 -6.37 -38.78 19.64
N ASN A 367 -7.00 -39.15 20.75
CA ASN A 367 -7.71 -40.42 20.95
C ASN A 367 -9.25 -40.35 20.99
N ASP A 368 -9.90 -39.19 20.78
CA ASP A 368 -11.38 -39.14 20.80
C ASP A 368 -12.02 -39.58 19.47
N PHE A 369 -12.11 -40.90 19.28
CA PHE A 369 -12.85 -41.53 18.17
C PHE A 369 -14.33 -41.72 18.52
N ARG A 370 -15.14 -40.66 18.40
CA ARG A 370 -16.60 -40.80 18.31
C ARG A 370 -17.15 -40.07 17.10
N ALA A 371 -17.52 -40.84 16.08
CA ALA A 371 -18.21 -40.36 14.88
C ALA A 371 -19.65 -39.91 15.21
N PRO A 372 -20.13 -38.78 14.67
CA PRO A 372 -21.53 -38.39 14.83
C PRO A 372 -22.44 -39.22 13.92
N ARG A 373 -23.58 -39.65 14.48
CA ARG A 373 -24.75 -40.15 13.76
C ARG A 373 -25.63 -39.00 13.30
#